data_AF-A0A0V8HD89-F1
#
_entry.id   AF-A0A0V8HD89-F1
#
_cell.length_a   1.000
_cell.length_b   1.000
_cell.length_c   1.000
_cell.angle_alpha   90.00
_cell.angle_beta   90.00
_cell.angle_gamma   90.00
#
_symmetry.space_group_name_H-M   'P 1'
#
loop_
_entity.id
_entity.type
_entity.pdbx_description
1 polymer ?
#
loop_
_entity_poly.entity_id
_entity_poly.type
_entity_poly.pdbx_seq_one_letter_code
_entity_poly.pdbx_strand_id
1 'polypeptide(L)' 'MLFFIALLLVTGASIVFAIKKKRAVFLVLPFLSMFIYFIVQIALVPMPFFETVKFIFSLR' A
#
# COMPACT_ATOMS: atom_id res chain seq x y z
N MET A 1 -10.04 -1.46 12.53
CA MET A 1 -11.42 -1.28 11.98
C MET A 1 -11.53 -0.07 11.06
N LEU A 2 -11.14 1.13 11.53
CA LEU A 2 -11.25 2.37 10.75
C LEU A 2 -10.47 2.36 9.41
N PHE A 3 -9.27 1.79 9.41
CA PHE A 3 -8.47 1.59 8.18
C PHE A 3 -9.19 0.74 7.13
N PHE A 4 -9.84 -0.34 7.57
CA PHE A 4 -10.54 -1.26 6.66
C PHE A 4 -11.75 -0.59 6.01
N ILE A 5 -12.48 0.23 6.78
CA ILE A 5 -13.60 1.04 6.27
C ILE A 5 -13.10 2.07 5.25
N ALA A 6 -11.98 2.74 5.52
CA ALA A 6 -11.38 3.68 4.57
C ALA A 6 -10.97 2.98 3.26
N LEU A 7 -10.39 1.79 3.33
CA LEU A 7 -10.00 0.99 2.16
C LEU A 7 -11.22 0.55 1.33
N LEU A 8 -12.31 0.16 1.99
CA LEU A 8 -13.58 -0.15 1.33
C LEU A 8 -14.17 1.07 0.60
N LEU A 9 -14.16 2.24 1.25
CA LEU A 9 -14.63 3.48 0.63
C LEU A 9 -13.80 3.87 -0.59
N VAL A 10 -12.46 3.79 -0.49
CA VAL A 10 -11.55 4.07 -1.61
C VAL A 10 -11.77 3.10 -2.76
N THR A 11 -11.95 1.81 -2.46
CA THR A 11 -12.21 0.79 -3.48
C THR A 11 -13.57 0.99 -4.15
N GLY A 12 -14.62 1.26 -3.38
CA GLY A 12 -15.96 1.54 -3.91
C GLY A 12 -15.97 2.79 -4.79
N ALA A 13 -15.34 3.88 -4.34
CA ALA A 13 -15.19 5.10 -5.12
C ALA A 13 -14.41 4.84 -6.42
N SER A 14 -13.28 4.11 -6.33
CA SER A 14 -12.47 3.72 -7.48
C SER A 14 -13.27 2.95 -8.52
N ILE A 15 -14.09 1.98 -8.11
CA ILE A 15 -14.94 1.19 -9.02
C ILE A 15 -15.98 2.11 -9.70
N VAL A 16 -16.67 2.95 -8.92
CA VAL A 16 -17.66 3.89 -9.47
C VAL A 16 -17.02 4.84 -10.50
N PHE A 17 -15.84 5.37 -10.20
CA PHE A 17 -15.10 6.22 -11.14
C PHE A 17 -14.57 5.45 -12.36
N ALA A 18 -14.11 4.21 -12.19
CA ALA A 18 -13.66 3.36 -13.28
C ALA A 18 -14.78 3.09 -14.30
N ILE A 19 -15.98 2.79 -13.80
CA ILE A 19 -17.18 2.55 -14.61
C ILE A 19 -17.64 3.85 -15.27
N LYS A 20 -17.80 4.93 -14.49
CA LYS A 20 -18.34 6.21 -14.97
C LYS A 20 -17.43 6.88 -16.00
N LYS A 21 -16.10 6.75 -15.86
CA LYS A 21 -15.12 7.34 -16.78
C LYS A 21 -14.63 6.36 -17.86
N LYS A 22 -15.13 5.11 -17.88
CA LYS A 22 -14.67 4.00 -18.74
C LYS A 22 -13.15 3.82 -18.78
N ARG A 23 -12.45 4.18 -17.71
CA ARG A 23 -10.99 4.09 -17.61
C ARG A 23 -10.64 3.16 -16.48
N ALA A 24 -10.18 1.96 -16.82
CA ALA A 24 -9.74 0.96 -15.85
C ALA A 24 -8.57 1.45 -14.98
N VAL A 25 -7.86 2.50 -15.40
CA VAL A 25 -6.78 3.15 -14.63
C VAL A 25 -7.23 3.59 -13.23
N PHE A 26 -8.51 3.91 -13.02
CA PHE A 26 -9.00 4.23 -11.68
C PHE A 26 -8.90 3.05 -10.71
N LEU A 27 -8.97 1.81 -11.19
CA LEU A 27 -8.76 0.61 -10.37
C LEU A 27 -7.33 0.48 -9.85
N VAL A 28 -6.37 1.26 -10.35
CA VAL A 28 -5.01 1.32 -9.80
C VAL A 28 -4.99 2.09 -8.47
N LEU A 29 -5.94 3.01 -8.22
CA LEU A 29 -6.00 3.75 -6.95
C LEU A 29 -6.02 2.86 -5.69
N PRO A 30 -6.86 1.82 -5.58
CA PRO A 30 -6.87 0.95 -4.40
C PRO A 30 -5.54 0.20 -4.23
N PHE A 31 -4.92 -0.26 -5.32
CA PHE A 31 -3.59 -0.88 -5.25
C PHE A 31 -2.51 0.12 -4.83
N LEU A 32 -2.54 1.34 -5.38
CA LEU A 32 -1.60 2.40 -5.04
C LEU A 32 -1.72 2.83 -3.57
N SER A 33 -2.95 2.91 -3.07
CA SER A 33 -3.24 3.19 -1.64
C SER A 33 -2.63 2.11 -0.73
N MET A 34 -2.79 0.84 -1.07
CA MET A 34 -2.13 -0.26 -0.34
C MET A 34 -0.61 -0.17 -0.42
N PHE A 35 -0.06 0.15 -1.60
CA PHE A 35 1.38 0.24 -1.79
C PHE A 35 2.01 1.36 -0.96
N ILE A 36 1.38 2.55 -0.93
CA ILE A 36 1.79 3.67 -0.09
C ILE A 36 1.73 3.28 1.39
N TYR A 37 0.66 2.60 1.82
CA TYR A 37 0.54 2.11 3.19
C TYR A 37 1.70 1.19 3.58
N PHE A 38 2.10 0.26 2.69
CA PHE A 38 3.25 -0.60 2.94
C PHE A 38 4.57 0.17 3.03
N ILE A 39 4.81 1.12 2.13
CA ILE A 39 6.03 1.96 2.18
C ILE A 39 6.10 2.73 3.50
N VAL A 40 4.99 3.35 3.91
CA VAL A 40 4.91 4.08 5.18
C VAL A 40 5.16 3.15 6.36
N GLN A 41 4.54 1.97 6.37
CA GLN A 41 4.81 0.96 7.40
C GLN A 41 6.29 0.58 7.47
N ILE A 42 6.91 0.25 6.33
CA ILE A 42 8.34 -0.12 6.25
C ILE A 42 9.22 1.02 6.76
N ALA A 43 8.92 2.27 6.38
CA ALA A 43 9.67 3.44 6.81
C ALA A 43 9.51 3.75 8.31
N LEU A 44 8.36 3.38 8.90
CA LEU A 44 8.07 3.55 10.33
C LEU A 44 8.65 2.43 11.20
N VAL A 45 9.14 1.32 10.62
CA VAL A 45 9.78 0.25 11.39
C VAL A 45 11.14 0.75 11.92
N PRO A 46 11.33 0.90 13.25
CA PRO A 46 12.50 1.54 13.83
C PRO A 46 13.68 0.57 13.94
N MET A 47 14.62 0.63 13.00
CA MET A 47 15.94 -0.02 13.00
C MET A 47 16.11 -1.54 12.72
N PRO A 48 15.17 -2.51 12.85
CA PRO A 48 15.55 -3.92 12.76
C PRO A 48 15.73 -4.33 11.29
N PHE A 49 15.15 -3.60 10.33
CA PHE A 49 15.27 -3.92 8.90
C PHE A 49 16.70 -3.74 8.40
N PHE A 50 17.33 -2.58 8.70
CA PHE A 50 18.72 -2.35 8.31
C PHE A 50 19.68 -3.32 9.00
N GLU A 51 19.44 -3.64 10.27
CA GLU A 51 20.24 -4.65 10.99
C GLU A 51 20.03 -6.07 10.43
N THR A 52 18.81 -6.43 10.01
CA THR A 52 18.52 -7.72 9.36
C THR A 52 19.19 -7.82 7.99
N VAL A 53 19.16 -6.73 7.20
CA VAL A 53 19.85 -6.66 5.92
C VAL A 53 21.37 -6.79 6.12
N LYS A 54 21.96 -6.05 7.06
CA LYS A 54 23.38 -6.18 7.42
C LYS A 54 23.73 -7.59 7.87
N PHE A 55 22.90 -8.23 8.71
CA PHE A 55 23.09 -9.60 9.15
C PHE A 55 23.11 -10.59 7.97
N ILE A 56 22.16 -10.49 7.04
CA ILE A 56 22.13 -11.32 5.82
C ILE A 56 23.41 -11.13 4.99
N PHE A 57 23.86 -9.89 4.79
CA PHE A 57 25.09 -9.60 4.05
C PHE A 57 26.38 -9.95 4.80
N SER A 58 26.32 -10.05 6.13
CA SER A 58 27.44 -10.44 7.00
C SER A 58 27.67 -11.96 7.04
N LEU A 59 26.73 -12.79 6.59
CA LEU A 59 26.84 -14.25 6.59
C LEU A 59 27.71 -14.82 5.44
N ARG A 60 28.60 -13.99 4.86
CA ARG A 60 29.51 -14.40 3.79
C ARG A 60 30.84 -14.91 4.34
#